data_AF-A0A0D8XMD2-F1
#
_entry.id   AF-A0A0D8XMD2-F1
#
_cell.length_a   1.000
_cell.length_b   1.000
_cell.length_c   1.000
_cell.angle_alpha   90.00
_cell.angle_beta   90.00
_cell.angle_gamma   90.00
#
_symmetry.space_group_name_H-M   'P 1'
#
loop_
_entity.id
_entity.type
_entity.pdbx_description
1 polymer ?
#
loop_
_entity_poly.entity_id
_entity_poly.type
_entity_poly.pdbx_seq_one_letter_code
_entity_poly.pdbx_strand_id
1 'polypeptide(L)'
;MKQNDIAIFEYLKLKFISVELINHLNLAFRNVSQIEDGIGDKMGLLARGVATFISSATFAFVFNWRITLVCVGVGPVSVITMAIMSRVKYFCIYQKFIILQLAVLDQYGYLSSSAMQGMMNVSGEAEALAEESIMNVKTVSACNGQDHMVKKYDKQLRNGRFFAIQYNFINGFFEGFMFFQLYVFYAAAFLYVSQYF
;
A
#
# COMPACT_ATOMS: atom_id res chain seq x y z
N MET A 1 30.95 -48.74 -24.90
CA MET A 1 29.66 -48.10 -24.58
C MET A 1 29.56 -47.68 -23.10
N LYS A 2 29.94 -48.51 -22.13
CA LYS A 2 29.83 -48.16 -20.68
C LYS A 2 30.59 -46.91 -20.20
N GLN A 3 31.71 -46.52 -20.83
CA GLN A 3 32.52 -45.38 -20.39
C GLN A 3 31.84 -44.02 -20.63
N ASN A 4 31.04 -43.91 -21.71
CA ASN A 4 30.38 -42.66 -22.09
C ASN A 4 29.18 -42.36 -21.20
N ASP A 5 28.44 -43.40 -20.79
CA ASP A 5 27.27 -43.25 -19.91
C ASP A 5 27.66 -42.77 -18.50
N ILE A 6 28.82 -43.21 -18.01
CA ILE A 6 29.37 -42.78 -16.71
C ILE A 6 29.76 -41.30 -16.76
N ALA A 7 30.41 -40.85 -17.84
CA ALA A 7 30.78 -39.45 -18.01
C ALA A 7 29.54 -38.54 -18.11
N ILE A 8 28.47 -38.98 -18.79
CA ILE A 8 27.22 -38.25 -18.89
C ILE A 8 26.53 -38.16 -17.51
N PHE A 9 26.55 -39.24 -16.72
CA PHE A 9 26.01 -39.24 -15.35
C PHE A 9 26.76 -38.29 -14.42
N GLU A 10 28.09 -38.24 -14.51
CA GLU A 10 28.92 -37.33 -13.73
C GLU A 10 28.68 -35.87 -14.14
N TYR A 11 28.52 -35.61 -15.44
CA TYR A 11 28.17 -34.29 -15.98
C TYR A 11 26.76 -33.83 -15.54
N LEU A 12 25.78 -34.72 -15.55
CA LEU A 12 24.42 -34.46 -15.06
C LEU A 12 24.42 -34.18 -13.55
N LYS A 13 25.21 -34.93 -12.78
CA LYS A 13 25.36 -34.73 -11.34
C LYS A 13 26.02 -33.38 -11.03
N LEU A 14 27.07 -33.01 -11.77
CA LEU A 14 27.74 -31.70 -11.65
C LEU A 14 26.82 -30.55 -12.04
N LYS A 15 26.01 -30.70 -13.09
CA LYS A 15 25.03 -29.68 -13.52
C LYS A 15 23.86 -29.54 -12.56
N PHE A 16 23.42 -30.64 -11.94
CA PHE A 16 22.39 -30.61 -10.90
C PHE A 16 22.90 -29.90 -9.64
N ILE A 17 24.12 -30.22 -9.19
CA ILE A 17 24.76 -29.57 -8.05
C ILE A 17 24.98 -28.08 -8.30
N SER A 18 25.36 -27.66 -9.51
CA SER A 18 25.56 -26.24 -9.82
C SER A 18 24.25 -25.44 -9.80
N VAL A 19 23.15 -25.99 -10.30
CA VAL A 19 21.83 -25.33 -10.27
C VAL A 19 21.30 -25.19 -8.83
N GLU A 20 21.42 -26.23 -8.02
CA GLU A 20 21.03 -26.21 -6.60
C GLU A 20 21.84 -25.12 -5.84
N LEU A 21 23.16 -25.09 -6.06
CA LEU A 21 24.05 -24.12 -5.45
C LEU A 21 23.72 -22.67 -5.87
N ILE A 22 23.41 -22.45 -7.16
CA ILE A 22 22.99 -21.14 -7.67
C ILE A 22 21.68 -20.69 -7.02
N ASN A 23 20.72 -21.59 -6.83
CA ASN A 23 19.46 -21.27 -6.17
C ASN A 23 19.65 -20.91 -4.69
N HIS A 24 20.48 -21.66 -3.97
CA HIS A 24 20.83 -21.35 -2.58
C HIS A 24 21.57 -20.03 -2.44
N LEU A 25 22.50 -19.73 -3.35
CA LEU A 25 23.21 -18.46 -3.39
C LEU A 25 22.26 -17.29 -3.72
N ASN A 26 21.36 -17.45 -4.68
CA ASN A 26 20.34 -16.45 -5.00
C ASN A 26 19.38 -16.21 -3.83
N LEU A 27 18.98 -17.25 -3.10
CA LEU A 27 18.17 -17.14 -1.89
C LEU A 27 18.92 -16.40 -0.78
N ALA A 28 20.18 -16.76 -0.53
CA ALA A 28 21.00 -16.08 0.47
C ALA A 28 21.21 -14.60 0.11
N PHE A 29 21.49 -14.30 -1.16
CA PHE A 29 21.67 -12.93 -1.64
C PHE A 29 20.38 -12.10 -1.52
N ARG A 30 19.23 -12.69 -1.87
CA ARG A 30 17.91 -12.05 -1.70
C ARG A 30 17.56 -11.79 -0.24
N ASN A 31 17.89 -12.71 0.66
CA ASN A 31 17.65 -12.51 2.10
C ASN A 31 18.51 -11.37 2.65
N VAL A 32 19.78 -11.28 2.22
CA VAL A 32 20.68 -10.19 2.61
C VAL A 32 20.20 -8.85 2.06
N SER A 33 19.80 -8.78 0.78
CA SER A 33 19.27 -7.53 0.20
C SER A 33 17.98 -7.08 0.89
N GLN A 34 17.10 -8.01 1.26
CA GLN A 34 15.86 -7.69 1.99
C GLN A 34 16.14 -7.14 3.40
N ILE A 35 17.21 -7.61 4.05
CA ILE A 35 17.65 -7.10 5.37
C ILE A 35 18.28 -5.72 5.21
N GLU A 36 19.09 -5.50 4.16
CA GLU A 36 19.73 -4.22 3.86
C GLU A 36 18.70 -3.13 3.56
N ASP A 37 17.72 -3.42 2.69
CA ASP A 37 16.58 -2.53 2.40
C ASP A 37 15.71 -2.27 3.65
N GLY A 38 15.66 -3.23 4.57
CA GLY A 38 14.94 -3.12 5.83
C GLY A 38 15.64 -2.27 6.89
N ILE A 39 16.98 -2.29 6.92
CA ILE A 39 17.78 -1.62 7.95
C ILE A 39 18.17 -0.21 7.54
N GLY A 40 18.59 0.02 6.30
CA GLY A 40 19.15 1.32 5.88
C GLY A 40 18.13 2.46 5.98
N ASP A 41 17.10 2.43 5.13
CA ASP A 41 16.19 3.56 4.99
C ASP A 41 15.13 3.62 6.10
N LYS A 42 14.65 2.47 6.56
CA LYS A 42 13.55 2.43 7.54
C LYS A 42 14.00 2.82 8.94
N MET A 43 15.20 2.39 9.38
CA MET A 43 15.72 2.77 10.69
C MET A 43 15.99 4.28 10.76
N GLY A 44 16.51 4.87 9.67
CA GLY A 44 16.72 6.32 9.58
C GLY A 44 15.42 7.12 9.66
N LEU A 45 14.37 6.68 8.97
CA LEU A 45 13.04 7.30 9.04
C LEU A 45 12.43 7.20 10.44
N LEU A 46 12.58 6.06 11.12
CA LEU A 46 12.11 5.86 12.49
C LEU A 46 12.86 6.74 13.49
N ALA A 47 14.19 6.75 13.43
CA ALA A 47 15.02 7.57 14.30
C ALA A 47 14.71 9.06 14.13
N ARG A 48 14.55 9.53 12.89
CA ARG A 48 14.11 10.89 12.59
C ARG A 48 12.72 11.19 13.17
N GLY A 49 11.77 10.26 13.03
CA GLY A 49 10.43 10.41 13.58
C GLY A 49 10.43 10.60 15.10
N VAL A 50 11.17 9.75 15.81
CA VAL A 50 11.29 9.82 17.28
C VAL A 50 11.96 11.12 17.71
N ALA A 51 13.05 11.54 17.05
CA ALA A 51 13.75 12.77 17.38
C ALA A 51 12.86 14.02 17.16
N THR A 52 12.09 14.05 16.08
CA THR A 52 11.18 15.17 15.76
C THR A 52 10.00 15.20 16.75
N PHE A 53 9.51 14.04 17.18
CA PHE A 53 8.46 13.94 18.19
C PHE A 53 8.93 14.47 19.55
N ILE A 54 10.10 14.03 20.02
CA ILE A 54 10.64 14.47 21.31
C ILE A 54 10.89 15.98 21.30
N SER A 55 11.57 16.50 20.26
CA SER A 55 11.83 17.94 20.15
C SER A 55 10.55 18.77 20.14
N SER A 56 9.56 18.41 19.31
CA SER A 56 8.28 19.14 19.25
C SER A 56 7.48 19.06 20.57
N ALA A 57 7.46 17.91 21.25
CA ALA A 57 6.83 17.78 22.56
C ALA A 57 7.52 18.68 23.60
N THR A 58 8.86 18.66 23.67
CA THR A 58 9.61 19.51 24.61
C THR A 58 9.34 20.99 24.36
N PHE A 59 9.39 21.46 23.11
CA PHE A 59 9.08 22.86 22.78
C PHE A 59 7.64 23.24 23.18
N ALA A 60 6.66 22.38 22.95
CA ALA A 60 5.27 22.65 23.30
C ALA A 60 5.05 22.79 24.82
N PHE A 61 5.70 21.96 25.63
CA PHE A 61 5.57 22.04 27.10
C PHE A 61 6.29 23.26 27.70
N VAL A 62 7.40 23.71 27.11
CA VAL A 62 8.20 24.82 27.64
C VAL A 62 7.49 26.18 27.49
N PHE A 63 6.82 26.44 26.36
CA PHE A 63 6.20 27.75 26.12
C PHE A 63 4.92 27.97 26.94
N ASN A 64 3.97 27.04 26.88
CA ASN A 64 2.69 27.20 27.57
C ASN A 64 2.04 25.82 27.82
N TRP A 65 2.26 25.27 29.01
CA TRP A 65 1.72 23.96 29.40
C TRP A 65 0.18 23.89 29.33
N ARG A 66 -0.52 25.00 29.56
CA ARG A 66 -1.99 25.08 29.55
C ARG A 66 -2.60 24.94 28.15
N ILE A 67 -1.98 25.56 27.13
CA ILE A 67 -2.44 25.46 25.73
C ILE A 67 -2.09 24.09 25.17
N THR A 68 -0.90 23.59 25.49
CA THR A 68 -0.41 22.29 25.05
C THR A 68 -1.30 21.14 25.55
N LEU A 69 -1.81 21.19 26.79
CA LEU A 69 -2.78 20.20 27.29
C LEU A 69 -4.09 20.18 26.49
N VAL A 70 -4.58 21.34 26.07
CA VAL A 70 -5.78 21.46 25.22
C VAL A 70 -5.51 20.90 23.82
N CYS A 71 -4.35 21.20 23.24
CA CYS A 71 -3.92 20.66 21.94
C CYS A 71 -3.67 19.15 21.96
N VAL A 72 -3.14 18.59 23.06
CA VAL A 72 -2.95 17.14 23.22
C VAL A 72 -4.28 16.39 23.16
N GLY A 73 -5.39 17.01 23.58
CA GLY A 73 -6.74 16.48 23.44
C GLY A 73 -7.22 16.33 21.99
N VAL A 74 -6.61 17.02 21.02
CA VAL A 74 -6.92 16.87 19.58
C VAL A 74 -6.36 15.57 19.01
N GLY A 75 -5.23 15.11 19.56
CA GLY A 75 -4.59 13.85 19.17
C GLY A 75 -5.51 12.63 19.22
N PRO A 76 -6.20 12.32 20.34
CA PRO A 76 -7.13 11.20 20.36
C PRO A 76 -8.34 11.44 19.46
N VAL A 77 -8.82 12.67 19.27
CA VAL A 77 -9.94 12.94 18.36
C VAL A 77 -9.54 12.64 16.92
N SER A 78 -8.32 12.98 16.48
CA SER A 78 -7.82 12.65 15.14
C SER A 78 -7.59 11.15 14.95
N VAL A 79 -7.12 10.46 15.99
CA VAL A 79 -6.99 8.98 15.98
C VAL A 79 -8.36 8.32 15.90
N ILE A 80 -9.37 8.87 16.59
CA ILE A 80 -10.75 8.37 16.52
C ILE A 80 -11.35 8.58 15.13
N THR A 81 -11.14 9.72 14.47
CA THR A 81 -11.58 9.92 13.07
C THR A 81 -10.85 9.00 12.10
N MET A 82 -9.54 8.76 12.26
CA MET A 82 -8.82 7.75 11.47
C MET A 82 -9.32 6.33 11.75
N ALA A 83 -9.63 6.00 13.01
CA ALA A 83 -10.19 4.71 13.38
C ALA A 83 -11.60 4.52 12.80
N ILE A 84 -12.44 5.56 12.82
CA ILE A 84 -13.77 5.55 12.21
C ILE A 84 -13.65 5.44 10.69
N MET A 85 -12.72 6.13 10.04
CA MET A 85 -12.47 6.00 8.60
C MET A 85 -12.07 4.56 8.22
N SER A 86 -11.23 3.91 9.04
CA SER A 86 -10.95 2.48 8.92
C SER A 86 -12.25 1.68 8.98
N ARG A 87 -13.13 1.93 9.97
CA ARG A 87 -14.41 1.22 10.18
C ARG A 87 -15.51 1.54 9.16
N VAL A 88 -15.59 2.76 8.62
CA VAL A 88 -16.64 3.20 7.68
C VAL A 88 -16.39 2.65 6.28
N LYS A 89 -15.13 2.36 5.92
CA LYS A 89 -14.83 1.50 4.76
C LYS A 89 -15.46 0.10 4.91
N TYR A 90 -15.69 -0.40 6.13
CA TYR A 90 -16.46 -1.63 6.39
C TYR A 90 -17.98 -1.40 6.34
N PHE A 91 -18.49 -0.23 6.73
CA PHE A 91 -19.93 0.11 6.61
C PHE A 91 -20.42 0.09 5.15
N CYS A 92 -19.61 0.58 4.21
CA CYS A 92 -19.92 0.50 2.78
C CYS A 92 -19.88 -0.96 2.24
N ILE A 93 -19.28 -1.88 2.99
CA ILE A 93 -19.21 -3.33 2.70
C ILE A 93 -20.37 -4.08 3.37
N TYR A 94 -20.96 -3.59 4.47
CA TYR A 94 -22.02 -4.29 5.21
C TYR A 94 -23.30 -4.55 4.40
N GLN A 95 -23.57 -3.77 3.34
CA GLN A 95 -24.68 -4.07 2.42
C GLN A 95 -24.41 -5.30 1.53
N LYS A 96 -23.16 -5.78 1.45
CA LYS A 96 -22.74 -6.98 0.70
C LYS A 96 -22.35 -8.17 1.59
N PHE A 97 -22.20 -7.96 2.90
CA PHE A 97 -21.62 -8.95 3.84
C PHE A 97 -22.59 -10.05 4.31
N ILE A 98 -23.92 -9.89 4.17
CA ILE A 98 -24.89 -10.98 4.43
C ILE A 98 -24.65 -12.22 3.54
N ILE A 99 -24.04 -12.05 2.37
CA ILE A 99 -23.79 -13.13 1.40
C ILE A 99 -22.47 -13.88 1.68
N LEU A 100 -21.55 -13.31 2.47
CA LEU A 100 -20.14 -13.74 2.50
C LEU A 100 -19.73 -14.52 3.76
N GLN A 101 -20.66 -14.79 4.68
CA GLN A 101 -20.46 -15.54 5.94
C GLN A 101 -19.91 -16.97 5.75
N LEU A 102 -19.70 -17.43 4.52
CA LEU A 102 -19.18 -18.77 4.19
C LEU A 102 -17.68 -18.83 3.84
N ALA A 103 -16.98 -17.70 3.67
CA ALA A 103 -15.58 -17.71 3.21
C ALA A 103 -14.59 -17.27 4.32
N VAL A 104 -14.40 -18.16 5.29
CA VAL A 104 -13.11 -18.64 5.81
C VAL A 104 -11.96 -17.63 5.99
N LEU A 105 -11.56 -17.51 7.26
CA LEU A 105 -10.26 -17.17 7.85
C LEU A 105 -9.03 -17.38 6.94
N ASP A 106 -8.34 -16.31 6.53
CA ASP A 106 -6.87 -16.36 6.37
C ASP A 106 -6.16 -14.98 6.43
N GLN A 107 -5.20 -14.90 7.36
CA GLN A 107 -3.91 -14.20 7.35
C GLN A 107 -3.77 -12.66 7.23
N TYR A 108 -3.34 -12.06 8.34
CA TYR A 108 -2.77 -10.72 8.54
C TYR A 108 -1.99 -10.12 7.35
N GLY A 109 -2.67 -9.35 6.49
CA GLY A 109 -2.04 -8.53 5.45
C GLY A 109 -2.94 -7.43 4.86
N TYR A 110 -4.11 -7.16 5.42
CA TYR A 110 -5.15 -6.35 4.77
C TYR A 110 -5.32 -4.98 5.42
N LEU A 111 -4.54 -4.00 4.97
CA LEU A 111 -4.80 -2.58 5.24
C LEU A 111 -5.30 -1.83 3.99
N SER A 112 -5.89 -2.57 3.06
CA SER A 112 -6.56 -2.02 1.89
C SER A 112 -7.97 -2.60 1.82
N SER A 113 -8.98 -1.73 1.91
CA SER A 113 -10.41 -2.09 1.88
C SER A 113 -10.75 -2.96 0.66
N SER A 114 -11.74 -3.85 0.74
CA SER A 114 -12.13 -4.73 -0.38
C SER A 114 -12.52 -3.99 -1.67
N ALA A 115 -12.98 -2.74 -1.56
CA ALA A 115 -13.20 -1.86 -2.72
C ALA A 115 -11.87 -1.46 -3.40
N MET A 116 -10.82 -1.25 -2.60
CA MET A 116 -9.47 -1.00 -3.11
C MET A 116 -8.81 -2.28 -3.62
N GLN A 117 -9.13 -3.45 -3.08
CA GLN A 117 -8.73 -4.74 -3.67
C GLN A 117 -9.35 -4.92 -5.06
N GLY A 118 -10.63 -4.57 -5.23
CA GLY A 118 -11.30 -4.57 -6.53
C GLY A 118 -10.67 -3.60 -7.52
N MET A 119 -10.29 -2.39 -7.06
CA MET A 119 -9.50 -1.45 -7.87
C MET A 119 -8.13 -2.02 -8.25
N MET A 120 -7.40 -2.61 -7.30
CA MET A 120 -6.06 -3.17 -7.54
C MET A 120 -6.10 -4.34 -8.52
N ASN A 121 -7.14 -5.19 -8.45
CA ASN A 121 -7.29 -6.30 -9.40
C ASN A 121 -7.58 -5.77 -10.82
N VAL A 122 -8.46 -4.78 -10.97
CA VAL A 122 -8.75 -4.18 -12.28
C VAL A 122 -7.53 -3.41 -12.83
N SER A 123 -6.80 -2.71 -11.96
CA SER A 123 -5.55 -2.03 -12.34
C SER A 123 -4.49 -3.04 -12.76
N GLY A 124 -4.32 -4.12 -12.01
CA GLY A 124 -3.37 -5.19 -12.32
C GLY A 124 -3.70 -5.92 -13.63
N GLU A 125 -4.98 -6.19 -13.91
CA GLU A 125 -5.40 -6.76 -15.21
C GLU A 125 -5.15 -5.80 -16.39
N ALA A 126 -5.38 -4.50 -16.20
CA ALA A 126 -5.11 -3.49 -17.22
C ALA A 126 -3.60 -3.34 -17.45
N GLU A 127 -2.80 -3.32 -16.39
CA GLU A 127 -1.34 -3.25 -16.42
C GLU A 127 -0.74 -4.49 -17.12
N ALA A 128 -1.18 -5.68 -16.76
CA ALA A 128 -0.74 -6.92 -17.40
C ALA A 128 -1.07 -6.92 -18.91
N LEU A 129 -2.24 -6.42 -19.30
CA LEU A 129 -2.63 -6.31 -20.71
C LEU A 129 -1.80 -5.26 -21.46
N ALA A 130 -1.46 -4.14 -20.82
CA ALA A 130 -0.58 -3.13 -21.40
C ALA A 130 0.83 -3.69 -21.57
N GLU A 131 1.35 -4.38 -20.57
CA GLU A 131 2.67 -5.01 -20.59
C GLU A 131 2.76 -6.08 -21.69
N GLU A 132 1.72 -6.92 -21.85
CA GLU A 132 1.61 -7.89 -22.95
C GLU A 132 1.71 -7.19 -24.32
N SER A 133 1.00 -6.06 -24.48
CA SER A 133 1.00 -5.31 -25.74
C SER A 133 2.34 -4.63 -26.05
N ILE A 134 3.07 -4.19 -25.02
CA ILE A 134 4.39 -3.56 -25.15
C ILE A 134 5.45 -4.61 -25.46
N MET A 135 5.46 -5.74 -24.73
CA MET A 135 6.41 -6.83 -24.96
C MET A 135 6.28 -7.43 -26.37
N ASN A 136 5.05 -7.52 -26.88
CA ASN A 136 4.75 -8.11 -28.19
C ASN A 136 4.43 -7.08 -29.28
N VAL A 137 4.92 -5.83 -29.15
CA VAL A 137 4.54 -4.71 -30.04
C VAL A 137 4.71 -5.00 -31.54
N LYS A 138 5.79 -5.71 -31.91
CA LYS A 138 6.05 -6.09 -33.32
C LYS A 138 5.00 -7.05 -33.86
N THR A 139 4.58 -8.01 -33.05
CA THR A 139 3.52 -8.97 -33.38
C THR A 139 2.16 -8.29 -33.49
N VAL A 140 1.83 -7.40 -32.54
CA VAL A 140 0.58 -6.64 -32.58
C VAL A 140 0.50 -5.76 -33.83
N SER A 141 1.63 -5.13 -34.22
CA SER A 141 1.72 -4.34 -35.45
C SER A 141 1.64 -5.20 -36.71
N ALA A 142 2.25 -6.39 -36.73
CA ALA A 142 2.21 -7.30 -37.88
C ALA A 142 0.80 -7.86 -38.12
N CYS A 143 0.00 -8.02 -37.08
CA CYS A 143 -1.38 -8.51 -37.16
C CYS A 143 -2.42 -7.39 -37.26
N ASN A 144 -2.03 -6.10 -37.34
CA ASN A 144 -2.95 -4.94 -37.23
C ASN A 144 -3.91 -5.04 -36.01
N GLY A 145 -3.45 -5.64 -34.91
CA GLY A 145 -4.27 -5.92 -33.71
C GLY A 145 -4.40 -4.75 -32.72
N GLN A 146 -3.95 -3.55 -33.10
CA GLN A 146 -3.84 -2.40 -32.21
C GLN A 146 -5.21 -1.98 -31.64
N ASP A 147 -6.22 -1.82 -32.50
CA ASP A 147 -7.57 -1.42 -32.10
C ASP A 147 -8.24 -2.43 -31.16
N HIS A 148 -7.91 -3.72 -31.32
CA HIS A 148 -8.44 -4.78 -30.48
C HIS A 148 -7.89 -4.68 -29.05
N MET A 149 -6.57 -4.49 -28.92
CA MET A 149 -5.92 -4.34 -27.61
C MET A 149 -6.40 -3.08 -26.89
N VAL A 150 -6.55 -1.96 -27.61
CA VAL A 150 -7.09 -0.71 -27.06
C VAL A 150 -8.53 -0.89 -26.56
N LYS A 151 -9.41 -1.56 -27.33
CA LYS A 151 -10.78 -1.86 -26.88
C LYS A 151 -10.82 -2.77 -25.66
N LYS A 152 -9.94 -3.78 -25.61
CA LYS A 152 -9.85 -4.70 -24.46
C LYS A 152 -9.37 -3.96 -23.20
N TYR A 153 -8.42 -3.04 -23.35
CA TYR A 153 -7.95 -2.17 -22.28
C TYR A 153 -9.04 -1.20 -21.78
N ASP A 154 -9.78 -0.53 -22.67
CA ASP A 154 -10.90 0.36 -22.29
C ASP A 154 -12.00 -0.39 -21.53
N LYS A 155 -12.31 -1.62 -21.95
CA LYS A 155 -13.30 -2.46 -21.27
C LYS A 155 -12.88 -2.76 -19.82
N GLN A 156 -11.60 -3.02 -19.58
CA GLN A 156 -11.09 -3.28 -18.22
C GLN A 156 -11.15 -2.02 -17.35
N LEU A 157 -10.70 -0.88 -17.89
CA LEU A 157 -10.77 0.40 -17.16
C LEU A 157 -12.19 0.82 -16.81
N ARG A 158 -13.15 0.60 -17.72
CA ARG A 158 -14.58 0.92 -17.48
C ARG A 158 -15.16 0.14 -16.31
N ASN A 159 -14.75 -1.11 -16.12
CA ASN A 159 -15.22 -1.94 -15.00
C ASN A 159 -14.69 -1.40 -13.66
N GLY A 160 -13.44 -0.93 -13.62
CA GLY A 160 -12.82 -0.34 -12.44
C GLY A 160 -13.32 1.07 -12.10
N ARG A 161 -13.81 1.82 -13.09
CA ARG A 161 -14.22 3.22 -12.94
C ARG A 161 -15.33 3.42 -11.90
N PHE A 162 -16.30 2.52 -11.82
CA PHE A 162 -17.39 2.64 -10.85
C PHE A 162 -16.88 2.49 -9.41
N PHE A 163 -16.01 1.50 -9.17
CA PHE A 163 -15.35 1.31 -7.87
C PHE A 163 -14.47 2.51 -7.51
N ALA A 164 -13.79 3.08 -8.50
CA ALA A 164 -12.97 4.26 -8.32
C ALA A 164 -13.78 5.48 -7.87
N ILE A 165 -14.89 5.78 -8.53
CA ILE A 165 -15.69 6.96 -8.20
C ILE A 165 -16.25 6.88 -6.78
N GLN A 166 -16.78 5.72 -6.38
CA GLN A 166 -17.33 5.53 -5.03
C GLN A 166 -16.26 5.63 -3.95
N TYR A 167 -15.09 5.01 -4.18
CA TYR A 167 -13.96 5.07 -3.26
C TYR A 167 -13.46 6.50 -3.07
N ASN A 168 -13.24 7.23 -4.17
CA ASN A 168 -12.72 8.59 -4.13
C ASN A 168 -13.70 9.57 -3.50
N PHE A 169 -15.01 9.39 -3.71
CA PHE A 169 -16.03 10.23 -3.10
C PHE A 169 -16.03 10.10 -1.57
N ILE A 170 -16.02 8.87 -1.05
CA ILE A 170 -15.97 8.60 0.39
C ILE A 170 -14.64 9.12 0.97
N ASN A 171 -13.52 8.89 0.29
CA ASN A 171 -12.23 9.35 0.77
C ASN A 171 -12.17 10.89 0.85
N GLY A 172 -12.62 11.58 -0.19
CA GLY A 172 -12.65 13.03 -0.24
C GLY A 172 -13.56 13.67 0.81
N PHE A 173 -14.72 13.06 1.10
CA PHE A 173 -15.61 13.56 2.16
C PHE A 173 -14.96 13.54 3.54
N PHE A 174 -14.33 12.42 3.91
CA PHE A 174 -13.64 12.28 5.19
C PHE A 174 -12.36 13.11 5.29
N GLU A 175 -11.63 13.26 4.18
CA GLU A 175 -10.47 14.15 4.11
C GLU A 175 -10.88 15.60 4.34
N GLY A 176 -11.99 16.05 3.74
CA GLY A 176 -12.56 17.38 4.01
C GLY A 176 -12.98 17.57 5.48
N PHE A 177 -13.60 16.55 6.10
CA PHE A 177 -13.97 16.60 7.52
C PHE A 177 -12.76 16.72 8.44
N MET A 178 -11.65 16.03 8.14
CA MET A 178 -10.40 16.15 8.90
C MET A 178 -9.82 17.57 8.85
N PHE A 179 -9.84 18.21 7.68
CA PHE A 179 -9.39 19.60 7.54
C PHE A 179 -10.31 20.58 8.28
N PHE A 180 -11.62 20.40 8.22
CA PHE A 180 -12.56 21.21 8.98
C PHE A 180 -12.28 21.13 10.49
N GLN A 181 -12.13 19.91 11.02
CA GLN A 181 -11.78 19.69 12.43
C GLN A 181 -10.46 20.41 12.80
N LEU A 182 -9.43 20.31 11.96
CA LEU A 182 -8.14 20.98 12.18
C LEU A 182 -8.30 22.50 12.32
N TYR A 183 -9.04 23.14 11.42
CA TYR A 183 -9.24 24.59 11.45
C TYR A 183 -10.04 25.06 12.67
N VAL A 184 -11.02 24.28 13.13
CA VAL A 184 -11.77 24.57 14.36
C VAL A 184 -10.83 24.58 15.57
N PHE A 185 -9.93 23.60 15.67
CA PHE A 185 -8.95 23.56 16.77
C PHE A 185 -7.91 24.67 16.68
N TYR A 186 -7.46 25.02 15.48
CA TYR A 186 -6.55 26.15 15.28
C TYR A 186 -7.24 27.45 15.73
N ALA A 187 -8.47 27.72 15.28
CA ALA A 187 -9.23 28.90 15.70
C ALA A 187 -9.44 28.95 17.22
N ALA A 188 -9.78 27.83 17.85
CA ALA A 188 -9.92 27.75 19.31
C ALA A 188 -8.60 28.05 20.04
N ALA A 189 -7.47 27.55 19.52
CA ALA A 189 -6.15 27.85 20.09
C ALA A 189 -5.83 29.35 19.99
N PHE A 190 -6.10 30.00 18.85
CA PHE A 190 -5.90 31.45 18.70
C PHE A 190 -6.78 32.27 19.64
N LEU A 191 -8.06 31.91 19.78
CA LEU A 191 -8.96 32.60 20.70
C LEU A 191 -8.48 32.46 22.15
N TYR A 192 -8.06 31.26 22.56
CA TYR A 192 -7.50 31.04 23.88
C TYR A 192 -6.25 31.90 24.09
N VAL A 193 -5.30 31.88 23.15
CA VAL A 193 -4.08 32.71 23.22
C VAL A 193 -4.42 34.21 23.34
N SER A 194 -5.42 34.69 22.59
CA SER A 194 -5.84 36.10 22.64
C SER A 194 -6.43 36.56 23.97
N GLN A 195 -6.87 35.63 24.83
CA GLN A 195 -7.40 35.95 26.17
C GLN A 195 -6.31 36.01 27.25
N TYR A 196 -5.10 35.52 26.95
CA TYR A 196 -3.95 35.53 27.87
C TYR A 196 -2.99 36.70 27.64
N PHE A 197 -3.23 37.50 26.60
CA PHE A 197 -2.49 38.72 26.26
C PHE A 197 -3.38 39.94 26.51
#